data_AF-A0A8C4WMA3-F1
#
_entry.id   AF-A0A8C4WMA3-F1
#
_cell.length_a   1.000
_cell.length_b   1.000
_cell.length_c   1.000
_cell.angle_alpha   90.00
_cell.angle_beta   90.00
_cell.angle_gamma   90.00
#
_symmetry.space_group_name_H-M   'P 1'
#
loop_
_entity.id
_entity.type
_entity.pdbx_description
1 polymer ?
#
loop_
_entity_poly.entity_id
_entity_poly.type
_entity_poly.pdbx_seq_one_letter_code
_entity_poly.pdbx_strand_id
1 'polypeptide(L)' 'MSLLRDVSLLDPRLRYELIQRIGAGTYGDVYKARDTQTAELAAIKIIKLDPGKNPTPHTPRITAPVVST' A
#
# COMPACT_ATOMS: atom_id res chain seq x y z
N MET A 1 -17.36 15.56 -8.76
CA MET A 1 -16.70 15.30 -7.47
C MET A 1 -15.71 14.17 -7.66
N SER A 2 -14.41 14.46 -7.67
CA SER A 2 -13.37 13.45 -7.95
C SER A 2 -12.99 12.73 -6.65
N LEU A 3 -13.46 11.48 -6.50
CA LEU A 3 -13.12 10.56 -5.41
C LEU A 3 -11.71 9.97 -5.52
N LEU A 4 -10.90 10.41 -6.49
CA LEU A 4 -9.56 9.87 -6.76
C LEU A 4 -8.43 10.67 -6.09
N ARG A 5 -8.74 11.72 -5.31
CA ARG A 5 -7.73 12.66 -4.83
C ARG A 5 -6.69 12.05 -3.86
N ASP A 6 -7.02 10.95 -3.19
CA ASP A 6 -6.14 10.35 -2.18
C ASP A 6 -5.54 9.00 -2.56
N VAL A 7 -5.75 8.54 -3.81
CA VAL A 7 -5.17 7.27 -4.29
C VAL A 7 -4.05 7.57 -5.27
N SER A 8 -2.80 7.48 -4.79
CA SER A 8 -1.63 7.48 -5.67
C SER A 8 -1.69 6.26 -6.58
N LEU A 9 -1.69 6.48 -7.91
CA LEU A 9 -1.56 5.43 -8.91
C LEU A 9 -0.10 5.00 -9.14
N LEU A 10 0.86 5.73 -8.57
CA LEU A 10 2.27 5.35 -8.59
C LEU A 10 2.47 4.13 -7.71
N ASP A 11 3.33 3.19 -8.16
CA ASP A 11 3.69 2.03 -7.37
C ASP A 11 4.29 2.52 -6.03
N PRO A 12 3.64 2.25 -4.88
CA PRO A 12 4.12 2.72 -3.58
C PRO A 12 5.51 2.18 -3.25
N ARG A 13 5.97 1.10 -3.89
CA ARG A 13 7.33 0.57 -3.74
C ARG A 13 8.41 1.50 -4.29
N LEU A 14 8.07 2.43 -5.18
CA LEU A 14 9.01 3.42 -5.70
C LEU A 14 9.26 4.55 -4.70
N ARG A 15 8.27 4.84 -3.84
CA ARG A 15 8.34 5.92 -2.86
C ARG A 15 8.74 5.43 -1.46
N TYR A 16 8.44 4.18 -1.13
CA TYR A 16 8.64 3.66 0.21
C TYR A 16 9.54 2.43 0.20
N GLU A 17 10.60 2.51 1.01
CA GLU A 17 11.48 1.38 1.31
C GLU A 17 10.90 0.60 2.50
N LEU A 18 10.49 -0.66 2.28
CA LEU A 18 10.00 -1.53 3.35
C LEU A 18 11.17 -1.99 4.21
N ILE A 19 11.12 -1.71 5.53
CA ILE A 19 12.20 -2.03 6.46
C ILE A 19 11.93 -3.32 7.21
N GLN A 20 10.79 -3.39 7.91
CA GLN A 20 10.45 -4.54 8.75
C GLN A 20 8.95 -4.79 8.78
N ARG A 21 8.54 -6.05 8.82
CA ARG A 21 7.15 -6.41 9.11
C ARG A 21 6.88 -6.16 10.60
N ILE A 22 5.90 -5.31 10.89
CA ILE A 22 5.51 -4.95 12.26
C ILE A 22 4.19 -5.57 12.69
N GLY A 23 3.42 -6.13 11.75
CA GLY A 23 2.14 -6.76 12.08
C GLY A 23 1.55 -7.59 10.95
N ALA A 24 0.53 -8.36 11.32
CA ALA A 24 -0.28 -9.16 10.41
C ALA A 24 -1.76 -8.92 10.73
N GLY A 25 -2.59 -8.72 9.72
CA GLY A 25 -4.03 -8.65 9.86
C GLY A 25 -4.72 -9.58 8.88
N THR A 26 -6.05 -9.74 9.01
CA THR A 26 -6.88 -10.63 8.20
C THR A 26 -6.68 -10.48 6.69
N TYR A 27 -6.38 -9.26 6.24
CA TYR A 27 -6.27 -8.91 4.82
C TYR A 27 -4.84 -8.74 4.32
N GLY A 28 -3.83 -8.94 5.18
CA GLY A 28 -2.43 -8.84 4.78
C GLY A 28 -1.51 -8.30 5.86
N ASP A 29 -0.30 -7.93 5.44
CA ASP A 29 0.83 -7.66 6.31
C ASP A 29 1.09 -6.16 6.46
N VAL A 30 1.47 -5.72 7.66
CA VAL A 30 1.83 -4.32 7.96
C VAL A 30 3.34 -4.21 8.10
N TYR A 31 3.93 -3.30 7.36
CA TYR A 31 5.36 -3.03 7.36
C TYR A 31 5.66 -1.62 7.86
N LYS A 32 6.71 -1.47 8.65
CA LYS A 32 7.39 -0.19 8.79
C LYS A 32 8.14 0.08 7.50
N ALA A 33 7.93 1.25 6.93
CA ALA A 33 8.58 1.71 5.73
C ALA A 33 9.18 3.10 5.95
N ARG A 34 10.11 3.48 5.09
CA ARG A 34 10.68 4.83 5.04
C ARG A 34 10.31 5.46 3.71
N ASP A 35 9.77 6.67 3.74
CA ASP A 35 9.59 7.48 2.54
C ASP A 35 10.98 7.88 2.02
N THR A 36 11.30 7.53 0.77
CA THR A 36 12.63 7.79 0.18
C THR A 36 12.85 9.26 -0.16
N GLN A 37 11.78 10.06 -0.24
CA GLN A 37 11.84 11.50 -0.50
C GLN A 37 11.95 12.32 0.78
N THR A 38 11.14 11.99 1.80
CA THR A 38 11.09 12.76 3.05
C THR A 38 11.93 12.15 4.18
N ALA A 39 12.41 10.92 4.00
CA ALA A 39 13.05 10.10 5.04
C ALA A 39 12.17 9.76 6.25
N GLU A 40 10.88 10.11 6.23
CA GLU A 40 9.95 9.84 7.33
C GLU A 40 9.56 8.37 7.40
N LEU A 41 9.24 7.92 8.62
CA LEU A 41 8.78 6.56 8.88
C LEU A 41 7.26 6.48 8.77
N ALA A 42 6.77 5.49 8.03
CA ALA A 42 5.35 5.22 7.84
C ALA A 42 5.02 3.74 8.07
N ALA A 43 3.75 3.45 8.36
CA ALA A 43 3.23 2.09 8.37
C ALA A 43 2.48 1.82 7.06
N ILE A 44 2.88 0.78 6.33
CA ILE A 44 2.27 0.37 5.06
C ILE A 44 1.60 -0.97 5.24
N LYS A 45 0.28 -1.01 5.00
CA LYS A 45 -0.50 -2.25 4.96
C LYS A 45 -0.57 -2.78 3.53
N ILE A 46 0.07 -3.92 3.29
CA ILE A 46 0.04 -4.61 2.00
C ILE A 46 -1.14 -5.58 2.01
N ILE A 47 -2.14 -5.30 1.19
CA ILE A 47 -3.32 -6.15 1.05
C ILE A 47 -3.04 -7.24 0.01
N LYS A 48 -3.16 -8.51 0.42
CA LYS A 48 -3.10 -9.65 -0.51
C LYS A 48 -4.47 -9.78 -1.16
N LEU A 49 -4.62 -9.26 -2.37
CA LEU A 49 -5.82 -9.49 -3.17
C LEU A 49 -5.76 -10.93 -3.69
N ASP A 50 -6.62 -11.79 -3.16
CA ASP A 50 -6.85 -13.12 -3.74
C ASP A 50 -7.44 -12.93 -5.14
N PRO A 51 -6.86 -13.52 -6.21
CA PRO A 51 -7.36 -13.38 -7.57
C PRO A 51 -8.72 -14.07 -7.82
N GLY A 52 -9.38 -14.60 -6.78
CA GLY A 52 -10.56 -15.47 -6.87
C GLY A 52 -11.93 -14.80 -6.96
N LYS A 53 -12.03 -13.48 -7.19
CA LYS A 53 -13.34 -12.81 -7.39
C LYS A 53 -13.30 -11.93 -8.64
N ASN A 54 -13.57 -12.57 -9.78
CA ASN A 54 -13.70 -12.04 -11.15
C ASN A 54 -12.58 -11.09 -11.62
N PRO A 55 -11.54 -11.63 -12.28
CA PRO A 55 -10.50 -10.82 -12.88
C PRO A 55 -11.01 -10.24 -14.21
N THR A 56 -11.29 -8.95 -14.26
CA THR A 56 -10.92 -8.21 -15.47
C THR A 56 -9.39 -8.12 -15.46
N PRO A 57 -8.70 -8.58 -16.52
CA PRO A 57 -7.26 -8.45 -16.59
C PRO A 57 -6.92 -6.96 -16.64
N HIS A 58 -5.70 -6.61 -16.28
CA HIS A 58 -5.14 -5.25 -16.20
C HIS A 58 -5.25 -4.59 -14.81
N THR A 59 -4.21 -4.88 -14.03
CA THR A 59 -3.58 -4.01 -13.01
C THR A 59 -3.73 -4.52 -11.57
N PRO A 60 -2.67 -5.10 -10.96
CA PRO A 60 -2.64 -5.32 -9.52
C PRO A 60 -2.68 -3.96 -8.81
N ARG A 61 -3.84 -3.59 -8.27
CA ARG A 61 -4.03 -2.32 -7.56
C ARG A 61 -3.60 -2.49 -6.11
N ILE A 62 -2.36 -2.15 -5.80
CA ILE A 62 -1.90 -2.01 -4.41
C ILE A 62 -2.60 -0.78 -3.84
N THR A 63 -3.78 -0.97 -3.25
CA THR A 63 -4.49 0.10 -2.55
C THR A 63 -3.99 0.07 -1.11
N ALA A 64 -2.80 0.63 -0.86
CA ALA A 64 -2.34 0.86 0.50
C ALA A 64 -3.09 2.09 1.03
N PRO A 65 -3.90 1.98 2.10
CA PRO A 65 -4.37 3.17 2.79
C PRO A 65 -3.16 3.82 3.46
N VAL A 66 -2.79 5.03 3.04
CA VAL A 66 -1.89 5.90 3.81
C VAL A 66 -2.71 6.40 5.00
N VAL A 67 -2.60 5.73 6.14
CA VAL A 67 -3.10 6.29 7.40
C VAL A 67 -1.94 7.08 8.00
N SER A 68 -1.94 8.39 7.75
CA SER A 68 -1.14 9.33 8.54
C SER A 68 -2.02 9.75 9.71
N THR A 69 -1.64 9.30 10.91
CA THR A 69 -2.16 9.63 12.26
C THR A 69 -3.58 10.17 12.39
#